data_AF-A0A8B3N8T2-F1
#
_entry.id   AF-A0A8B3N8T2-F1
#
_cell.length_a   1.000
_cell.length_b   1.000
_cell.length_c   1.000
_cell.angle_alpha   90.00
_cell.angle_beta   90.00
_cell.angle_gamma   90.00
#
_symmetry.space_group_name_H-M   'P 1'
#
loop_
_entity.id
_entity.type
_entity.pdbx_description
1 polymer ?
#
loop_
_entity_poly.entity_id
_entity_poly.type
_entity_poly.pdbx_seq_one_letter_code
_entity_poly.pdbx_strand_id
1 'polypeptide(L)'
;ADLSGLKRLDNALGRLSQLQRSLVLARAVNHVGDRLRTKLTRTLANQTGLPYRTIRRAFKVERANYGELAYAMRTQGGDISLKYFKPRET
;
A
#
# COMPACT_ATOMS: atom_id res chain seq x y z
N ALA A 1 -26.47 -0.21 12.69
CA ALA A 1 -25.06 0.18 12.46
C ALA A 1 -24.87 1.61 12.93
N ASP A 2 -23.77 1.91 13.64
CA ASP A 2 -23.45 3.29 14.05
C ASP A 2 -22.96 4.11 12.85
N LEU A 3 -23.68 5.18 12.50
CA LEU A 3 -23.37 6.07 11.38
C LEU A 3 -22.73 7.40 11.84
N SER A 4 -22.52 7.58 13.15
CA SER A 4 -22.03 8.83 13.72
C SER A 4 -20.65 9.24 13.19
N GLY A 5 -19.80 8.26 12.88
CA GLY A 5 -18.47 8.48 12.31
C GLY A 5 -18.52 9.01 10.86
N LEU A 6 -19.41 8.45 10.04
CA LEU A 6 -19.58 8.88 8.65
C LEU A 6 -20.12 10.31 8.55
N LYS A 7 -21.10 10.66 9.41
CA LYS A 7 -21.63 12.02 9.48
C LYS A 7 -20.56 13.05 9.88
N ARG A 8 -19.68 12.70 10.82
CA ARG A 8 -18.55 13.57 11.23
C ARG A 8 -17.53 13.76 10.11
N LEU A 9 -17.22 12.69 9.37
CA LEU A 9 -16.36 12.75 8.18
C LEU A 9 -16.96 13.67 7.10
N ASP A 10 -18.23 13.49 6.78
CA ASP A 10 -18.92 14.28 5.75
C ASP A 10 -18.90 15.78 6.09
N ASN A 11 -19.25 16.14 7.33
CA ASN A 11 -19.16 17.52 7.81
C ASN A 11 -17.73 18.08 7.74
N ALA A 12 -16.71 17.27 8.05
CA ALA A 12 -15.31 17.68 7.96
C ALA A 12 -14.88 17.91 6.51
N LEU A 13 -15.28 17.03 5.58
CA LEU A 13 -15.01 17.18 4.15
C LEU A 13 -15.77 18.39 3.56
N GLY A 14 -16.98 18.68 4.05
CA GLY A 14 -17.78 19.83 3.66
C GLY A 14 -17.10 21.18 3.91
N ARG A 15 -16.22 21.26 4.92
CA ARG A 15 -15.45 22.46 5.29
C ARG A 15 -14.20 22.71 4.44
N LEU A 16 -13.80 21.73 3.65
CA LEU A 16 -12.56 21.78 2.86
C LEU A 16 -12.84 22.28 1.43
N SER A 17 -11.88 22.99 0.86
CA SER A 17 -11.88 23.30 -0.57
C SER A 17 -11.74 22.01 -1.41
N GLN A 18 -12.07 22.08 -2.70
CA GLN A 18 -11.96 20.92 -3.58
C GLN A 18 -10.54 20.32 -3.61
N LEU A 19 -9.52 21.17 -3.70
CA LEU A 19 -8.12 20.73 -3.69
C LEU A 19 -7.74 20.09 -2.35
N GLN A 20 -8.19 20.68 -1.23
CA GLN A 20 -7.93 20.13 0.10
C GLN A 20 -8.60 18.78 0.30
N ARG A 21 -9.85 18.61 -0.19
CA ARG A 21 -10.55 17.32 -0.18
C ARG A 21 -9.75 16.26 -0.95
N SER A 22 -9.36 16.54 -2.19
CA SER A 22 -8.57 15.60 -3.00
C SER A 22 -7.26 15.21 -2.31
N LEU A 23 -6.56 16.16 -1.68
CA LEU A 23 -5.32 15.86 -0.94
C LEU A 23 -5.54 14.94 0.27
N VAL A 24 -6.58 15.19 1.06
CA VAL A 24 -6.90 14.35 2.23
C VAL A 24 -7.30 12.94 1.79
N LEU A 25 -8.13 12.84 0.76
CA LEU A 25 -8.54 11.55 0.20
C LEU A 25 -7.35 10.79 -0.40
N ALA A 26 -6.50 11.47 -1.17
CA ALA A 26 -5.28 10.86 -1.72
C ALA A 26 -4.36 10.33 -0.60
N ARG A 27 -4.18 11.08 0.49
CA ARG A 27 -3.42 10.62 1.66
C ARG A 27 -4.05 9.39 2.31
N ALA A 28 -5.37 9.37 2.47
CA ALA A 28 -6.08 8.23 3.05
C ALA A 28 -5.91 6.96 2.20
N VAL A 29 -6.11 7.08 0.88
CA VAL A 29 -5.91 5.99 -0.08
C VAL A 29 -4.46 5.48 -0.05
N ASN A 30 -3.49 6.40 -0.09
CA ASN A 30 -2.07 6.05 -0.02
C ASN A 30 -1.70 5.34 1.29
N HIS A 31 -2.24 5.79 2.42
CA HIS A 31 -1.98 5.18 3.73
C HIS A 31 -2.44 3.72 3.78
N VAL A 32 -3.64 3.44 3.25
CA VAL A 32 -4.16 2.07 3.16
C VAL A 32 -3.35 1.25 2.16
N GLY A 33 -3.01 1.81 1.01
CA GLY A 33 -2.18 1.15 -0.01
C GLY A 33 -0.79 0.76 0.51
N ASP A 34 -0.12 1.64 1.25
CA ASP A 34 1.20 1.36 1.82
C ASP A 34 1.15 0.34 2.96
N ARG A 35 0.05 0.33 3.74
CA ARG A 35 -0.20 -0.72 4.73
C ARG A 35 -0.38 -2.07 4.04
N LEU A 36 -1.15 -2.11 2.95
CA LEU A 36 -1.32 -3.31 2.14
C LEU A 36 0.02 -3.81 1.58
N ARG A 37 0.83 -2.91 1.00
CA ARG A 37 2.17 -3.23 0.50
C ARG A 37 3.05 -3.87 1.57
N THR A 38 3.02 -3.31 2.77
CA THR A 38 3.78 -3.83 3.91
C THR A 38 3.31 -5.23 4.29
N LYS A 39 1.99 -5.45 4.39
CA LYS A 39 1.42 -6.76 4.72
C LYS A 39 1.74 -7.81 3.66
N LEU A 40 1.62 -7.47 2.38
CA LEU A 40 1.96 -8.36 1.26
C LEU A 40 3.45 -8.71 1.27
N THR A 41 4.33 -7.72 1.46
CA THR A 41 5.78 -7.99 1.50
C THR A 41 6.14 -8.96 2.63
N ARG A 42 5.53 -8.81 3.81
CA ARG A 42 5.75 -9.73 4.94
C ARG A 42 5.22 -11.14 4.65
N THR A 43 4.03 -11.23 4.08
CA THR A 43 3.38 -12.51 3.75
C THR A 43 4.22 -13.28 2.73
N LEU A 44 4.65 -12.61 1.66
CA LEU A 44 5.50 -13.20 0.64
C LEU A 44 6.88 -13.60 1.18
N ALA A 45 7.47 -12.81 2.09
CA ALA A 45 8.75 -13.15 2.70
C ALA A 45 8.65 -14.47 3.48
N ASN A 46 7.56 -14.65 4.22
CA ASN A 46 7.31 -15.87 4.97
C ASN A 46 7.02 -17.07 4.05
N GLN A 47 6.29 -16.86 2.94
CA GLN A 47 5.96 -17.93 2.00
C GLN A 47 7.14 -18.39 1.15
N THR A 48 7.98 -17.45 0.71
CA THR A 48 9.06 -17.72 -0.25
C THR A 48 10.42 -17.89 0.40
N GLY A 49 10.59 -17.50 1.66
CA GLY A 49 11.91 -17.44 2.31
C GLY A 49 12.82 -16.33 1.76
N LEU A 50 12.32 -15.48 0.84
CA LEU A 50 13.09 -14.38 0.27
C LEU A 50 13.22 -13.19 1.25
N PRO A 51 14.35 -12.47 1.21
CA PRO A 51 14.52 -11.27 2.02
C PRO A 51 13.48 -10.20 1.70
N TYR A 52 12.98 -9.53 2.75
CA TYR A 52 12.00 -8.43 2.64
C TYR A 52 12.39 -7.37 1.61
N ARG A 53 13.69 -7.00 1.56
CA ARG A 53 14.21 -5.98 0.63
C ARG A 53 14.05 -6.42 -0.83
N THR A 54 14.20 -7.71 -1.12
CA THR A 54 14.10 -8.27 -2.46
C THR A 54 12.66 -8.22 -2.95
N ILE A 55 11.71 -8.71 -2.14
CA ILE A 55 10.28 -8.67 -2.46
C ILE A 55 9.80 -7.21 -2.58
N ARG A 56 10.20 -6.34 -1.65
CA ARG A 56 9.79 -4.93 -1.68
C ARG A 56 10.20 -4.20 -2.97
N ARG A 57 11.31 -4.60 -3.57
CA ARG A 57 11.83 -4.06 -4.84
C ARG A 57 11.03 -4.51 -6.06
N ALA A 58 10.38 -5.67 -5.99
CA ALA A 58 9.55 -6.19 -7.08
C ALA A 58 8.23 -5.42 -7.24
N PHE A 59 7.76 -4.74 -6.19
CA PHE A 59 6.56 -3.92 -6.25
C PHE A 59 6.80 -2.60 -6.98
N LYS A 60 6.05 -2.36 -8.05
CA LYS A 60 5.85 -1.05 -8.68
C LYS A 60 4.58 -0.43 -8.11
N VAL A 61 4.68 0.80 -7.64
CA VAL A 61 3.59 1.50 -6.94
C VAL A 61 3.35 2.84 -7.61
N GLU A 62 2.11 3.06 -8.04
CA GLU A 62 1.57 4.35 -8.44
C GLU A 62 0.68 4.85 -7.31
N ARG A 63 1.07 5.98 -6.71
CA ARG A 63 0.36 6.57 -5.58
C ARG A 63 -0.75 7.49 -6.05
N ALA A 64 -1.82 7.55 -5.27
CA ALA A 64 -2.90 8.49 -5.47
C ALA A 64 -2.36 9.93 -5.35
N ASN A 65 -2.85 10.80 -6.22
CA ASN A 65 -2.52 12.22 -6.28
C ASN A 65 -3.80 13.05 -6.40
N TYR A 66 -3.68 14.36 -6.64
CA TYR A 66 -4.83 15.26 -6.69
C TYR A 66 -5.73 15.05 -7.93
N GLY A 67 -5.17 14.57 -9.04
CA GLY A 67 -5.89 14.30 -10.29
C GLY A 67 -6.40 12.87 -10.40
N GLU A 68 -5.77 11.93 -9.69
CA GLU A 68 -6.14 10.52 -9.68
C GLU A 68 -6.13 9.96 -8.26
N LEU A 69 -7.32 9.67 -7.71
CA LEU A 69 -7.50 9.12 -6.36
C LEU A 69 -7.37 7.59 -6.33
N ALA A 70 -6.48 7.03 -7.14
CA ALA A 70 -6.23 5.59 -7.23
C ALA A 70 -4.81 5.25 -6.73
N TYR A 71 -4.71 4.16 -5.97
CA TYR A 71 -3.43 3.54 -5.64
C TYR A 71 -3.32 2.24 -6.42
N ALA A 72 -2.36 2.17 -7.33
CA ALA A 72 -2.10 0.95 -8.10
C ALA A 72 -0.79 0.31 -7.64
N MET A 73 -0.86 -0.99 -7.40
CA MET A 73 0.31 -1.80 -7.08
C MET A 73 0.40 -2.95 -8.08
N ARG A 74 1.52 -3.03 -8.77
CA ARG A 74 1.82 -4.11 -9.70
C ARG A 74 3.06 -4.85 -9.20
N THR A 75 3.02 -6.17 -9.28
CA THR A 75 4.16 -7.03 -8.99
C THR A 75 4.20 -8.16 -9.99
N GLN A 76 5.40 -8.67 -10.25
CA GLN A 76 5.61 -9.80 -11.13
C GLN A 76 6.56 -10.76 -10.43
N GLY A 77 6.25 -12.05 -10.52
CA GLY A 77 7.22 -13.10 -10.19
C GLY A 77 8.30 -13.20 -11.27
N GLY A 78 9.37 -13.91 -10.96
CA GLY A 78 10.42 -14.18 -11.93
C GLY A 78 11.46 -15.13 -11.33
N ASP A 79 12.36 -15.59 -12.18
CA ASP A 79 13.45 -16.46 -11.75
C ASP A 79 14.39 -15.71 -10.81
N ILE A 80 14.68 -16.34 -9.68
CA ILE A 80 15.52 -15.73 -8.66
C ILE A 80 16.64 -16.69 -8.27
N SER A 81 17.87 -16.21 -8.36
CA SER A 81 19.05 -17.00 -8.06
C SER A 81 19.06 -17.44 -6.60
N LEU A 82 19.50 -18.68 -6.34
CA LEU A 82 19.60 -19.27 -4.99
C LEU A 82 20.42 -18.41 -4.02
N LYS A 83 21.35 -17.58 -4.52
CA LYS A 83 22.17 -16.66 -3.71
C LYS A 83 21.36 -15.61 -2.93
N TYR A 84 20.12 -15.33 -3.35
CA TYR A 84 19.25 -14.37 -2.66
C TYR A 84 18.51 -14.99 -1.49
N PHE A 85 18.41 -16.31 -1.44
CA PHE A 85 17.89 -17.02 -0.28
C PHE A 85 18.98 -17.07 0.78
N LYS A 86 18.58 -17.09 2.04
CA LYS A 86 19.49 -17.24 3.19
C LYS A 86 19.37 -18.67 3.71
N PRO A 87 20.00 -19.65 3.05
CA PRO A 87 19.90 -21.04 3.47
C PRO A 87 20.39 -21.17 4.92
N ARG A 88 19.70 -22.00 5.68
CA ARG A 88 20.03 -22.35 7.06
C ARG A 88 20.05 -23.87 7.11
N GLU A 89 21.13 -24.44 7.63
CA GLU A 89 21.06 -25.80 8.19
C GLU A 89 20.34 -25.69 9.52
N THR A 90 19.26 -26.45 9.65
CA THR A 90 18.48 -26.63 10.89
C THR A 90 18.33 -28.11 11.14
#